data_AF-B1NJA1-F1
#
_entry.id   AF-B1NJA1-F1
#
_cell.length_a   1.000
_cell.length_b   1.000
_cell.length_c   1.000
_cell.angle_alpha   90.00
_cell.angle_beta   90.00
_cell.angle_gamma   90.00
#
_symmetry.space_group_name_H-M   'P 1'
#
loop_
_entity.id
_entity.type
_entity.pdbx_description
1 polymer ?
#
loop_
_entity_poly.entity_id
_entity_poly.type
_entity_poly.pdbx_seq_one_letter_code
_entity_poly.pdbx_strand_id
1 'polypeptide(L)'
;CGLIQLQAMRYGTVPIVASTGGLVDTVQEGFTGFHMGAFNVECDAVDPVDVDAIAKTVKRALAVYGTPVFTEIIKNCMAQDL
;
A
#
# COMPACT_ATOMS: atom_id res chain seq x y z
N CYS A 1 2.77 -7.26 13.96
CA CYS A 1 2.33 -5.98 13.33
C CYS A 1 1.75 -6.31 11.95
N GLY A 2 1.02 -5.40 11.32
CA GLY A 2 0.45 -5.66 10.00
C GLY A 2 -0.84 -6.48 10.01
N LEU A 3 -1.83 -6.09 10.84
CA LEU A 3 -3.19 -6.63 10.73
C LEU A 3 -4.11 -5.72 9.91
N ILE A 4 -3.81 -4.42 9.88
CA ILE A 4 -4.67 -3.41 9.22
C ILE A 4 -4.74 -3.64 7.72
N GLN A 5 -3.61 -3.89 7.05
CA GLN A 5 -3.60 -4.19 5.62
C GLN A 5 -4.33 -5.50 5.31
N LEU A 6 -4.22 -6.52 6.18
CA LEU A 6 -4.94 -7.78 6.01
C LEU A 6 -6.45 -7.61 6.15
N GLN A 7 -6.89 -6.84 7.16
CA GLN A 7 -8.29 -6.48 7.34
C GLN A 7 -8.81 -5.65 6.16
N ALA A 8 -8.05 -4.64 5.73
CA ALA A 8 -8.39 -3.80 4.58
C ALA A 8 -8.57 -4.65 3.31
N MET A 9 -7.60 -5.52 3.01
CA MET A 9 -7.62 -6.40 1.85
C MET A 9 -8.81 -7.37 1.87
N ARG A 10 -9.17 -7.91 3.04
CA ARG A 10 -10.33 -8.78 3.20
C ARG A 10 -11.65 -8.09 2.83
N TYR A 11 -11.74 -6.79 3.03
CA TYR A 11 -12.90 -5.96 2.65
C TYR A 11 -12.73 -5.27 1.29
N GLY A 12 -11.72 -5.64 0.50
CA GLY A 12 -11.49 -5.04 -0.82
C GLY A 12 -10.97 -3.60 -0.78
N THR A 13 -10.48 -3.14 0.37
CA THR A 13 -9.79 -1.86 0.48
C THR A 13 -8.33 -2.04 0.09
N VAL A 14 -7.94 -1.43 -1.04
CA VAL A 14 -6.57 -1.52 -1.56
C VAL A 14 -5.60 -0.76 -0.62
N PRO A 15 -4.63 -1.44 0.00
CA PRO A 15 -3.71 -0.81 0.93
C PRO A 15 -2.59 -0.04 0.22
N ILE A 16 -2.19 1.10 0.80
CA ILE A 16 -0.96 1.82 0.48
C ILE A 16 -0.09 1.78 1.74
N VAL A 17 1.08 1.16 1.68
CA VAL A 17 1.89 0.80 2.84
C VAL A 17 3.32 1.32 2.73
N ALA A 18 3.96 1.56 3.88
CA ALA A 18 5.41 1.68 3.92
C ALA A 18 6.04 0.30 3.66
N SER A 19 7.21 0.28 3.03
CA SER A 19 7.94 -0.94 2.70
C SER A 19 8.76 -1.45 3.88
N THR A 20 8.08 -1.83 4.97
CA THR A 20 8.73 -2.27 6.20
C THR A 20 8.05 -3.50 6.81
N GLY A 21 8.87 -4.43 7.31
CA GLY A 21 8.44 -5.63 8.05
C GLY A 21 7.31 -6.40 7.34
N GLY A 22 6.31 -6.82 8.13
CA GLY A 22 5.18 -7.61 7.63
C GLY A 22 4.30 -6.94 6.56
N LEU A 23 4.45 -5.64 6.30
CA LEU A 23 3.76 -4.97 5.18
C LEU A 23 4.35 -5.40 3.83
N VAL A 24 5.66 -5.61 3.77
CA VAL A 24 6.35 -6.14 2.58
C VAL A 24 5.94 -7.57 2.30
N ASP A 25 5.78 -8.37 3.36
CA ASP A 25 5.44 -9.79 3.23
C ASP A 25 3.99 -10.02 2.76
N THR A 26 3.11 -9.04 2.98
CA THR A 26 1.66 -9.21 2.78
C THR A 26 1.09 -8.43 1.61
N VAL A 27 1.71 -7.31 1.20
CA VAL A 27 1.26 -6.49 0.07
C VAL A 27 2.20 -6.66 -1.11
N GLN A 28 1.66 -7.07 -2.25
CA GLN A 28 2.40 -7.22 -3.51
C GLN A 28 2.20 -5.97 -4.37
N GLU A 29 3.30 -5.28 -4.68
CA GLU A 29 3.30 -4.02 -5.42
C GLU A 29 2.56 -4.10 -6.74
N GLY A 30 1.53 -3.26 -6.92
CA GLY A 30 0.70 -3.18 -8.12
C GLY A 30 -0.25 -4.37 -8.31
N PHE A 31 -0.18 -5.40 -7.47
CA PHE A 31 -1.03 -6.61 -7.57
C PHE A 31 -2.09 -6.65 -6.48
N THR A 32 -1.70 -6.45 -5.22
CA THR A 32 -2.60 -6.39 -4.05
C THR A 32 -2.51 -5.07 -3.28
N GLY A 33 -1.70 -4.12 -3.73
CA GLY A 33 -1.62 -2.79 -3.13
C GLY A 33 -0.41 -2.00 -3.63
N PHE A 34 -0.03 -0.97 -2.88
CA PHE A 34 1.07 -0.08 -3.24
C PHE A 34 2.04 0.14 -2.09
N HIS A 35 3.32 0.26 -2.43
CA HIS A 35 4.44 0.52 -1.55
C HIS A 35 4.91 1.96 -1.71
N MET A 36 5.13 2.62 -0.58
CA MET A 36 5.69 3.97 -0.50
C MET A 36 7.21 3.98 -0.35
N GLY A 37 7.84 2.81 -0.16
CA GLY A 37 9.24 2.73 0.26
C GLY A 37 9.39 2.73 1.78
N ALA A 38 10.63 2.58 2.25
CA ALA A 38 10.95 2.66 3.66
C ALA A 38 10.96 4.12 4.11
N PHE A 39 10.42 4.38 5.29
CA PHE A 39 10.43 5.73 5.89
C PHE A 39 11.67 5.91 6.75
N ASN A 40 12.05 7.16 6.97
CA ASN A 40 13.11 7.52 7.89
C ASN A 40 12.75 7.04 9.31
N VAL A 41 13.73 6.47 10.00
CA VAL A 41 13.59 5.97 11.37
C VAL A 41 13.78 7.06 12.42
N GLU A 42 14.36 8.21 12.04
CA GLU A 42 14.51 9.38 12.89
C GLU A 42 13.20 10.17 12.92
N CYS A 43 12.53 10.18 14.08
CA CYS A 43 11.19 10.76 14.24
C CYS A 43 11.20 12.18 14.82
N ASP A 44 12.37 12.81 14.99
CA ASP A 44 12.49 14.14 15.60
C ASP A 44 11.90 15.25 14.72
N ALA A 45 11.82 15.02 13.42
CA ALA A 45 11.19 15.90 12.45
C ALA A 45 10.52 15.08 11.33
N VAL A 46 9.61 15.72 10.59
CA VAL A 46 9.03 15.12 9.38
C VAL A 46 10.07 15.16 8.26
N ASP A 47 10.41 13.99 7.71
CA ASP A 47 11.32 13.91 6.57
C ASP A 47 10.60 14.34 5.28
N PRO A 48 11.07 15.40 4.58
CA PRO A 48 10.50 15.81 3.29
C PRO A 48 10.52 14.71 2.22
N VAL A 49 11.46 13.77 2.29
CA VAL A 49 11.56 12.62 1.37
C VAL A 49 10.39 11.66 1.58
N ASP A 50 10.01 11.39 2.83
CA ASP A 50 8.87 10.52 3.15
C ASP A 50 7.55 11.16 2.72
N VAL A 51 7.42 12.49 2.87
CA VAL A 51 6.25 13.25 2.39
C VAL A 51 6.12 13.13 0.87
N ASP A 52 7.21 13.30 0.13
CA ASP A 52 7.22 13.16 -1.32
C ASP A 52 6.92 11.71 -1.75
N ALA A 53 7.42 10.71 -1.01
CA ALA A 53 7.12 9.31 -1.24
C ALA A 53 5.62 9.01 -1.11
N ILE A 54 4.96 9.51 -0.05
CA ILE A 54 3.51 9.40 0.13
C ILE A 54 2.78 10.04 -1.05
N ALA A 55 3.11 11.28 -1.39
CA ALA A 55 2.44 12.02 -2.46
C ALA A 55 2.60 11.34 -3.83
N LYS A 56 3.80 10.83 -4.13
CA LYS A 56 4.07 10.09 -5.36
C LYS A 56 3.26 8.79 -5.43
N THR A 57 3.22 8.01 -4.36
CA THR A 57 2.50 6.74 -4.36
C THR A 57 0.98 6.93 -4.40
N VAL A 58 0.43 7.96 -3.74
CA VAL A 58 -0.99 8.32 -3.88
C VAL A 58 -1.31 8.70 -5.32
N LYS A 59 -0.46 9.49 -6.01
CA LYS A 59 -0.65 9.80 -7.44
C LYS A 59 -0.63 8.53 -8.31
N ARG A 60 0.25 7.56 -8.01
CA ARG A 60 0.28 6.26 -8.70
C ARG A 60 -1.00 5.46 -8.48
N ALA A 61 -1.51 5.41 -7.25
CA ALA A 61 -2.77 4.73 -6.93
C ALA A 61 -3.97 5.41 -7.63
N LEU A 62 -4.00 6.75 -7.66
CA LEU A 62 -5.03 7.50 -8.37
C LEU A 62 -5.03 7.24 -9.88
N ALA A 63 -3.87 6.98 -10.49
CA ALA A 63 -3.77 6.69 -11.92
C ALA A 63 -4.50 5.40 -12.32
N VAL A 64 -4.67 4.45 -11.40
CA VAL A 64 -5.44 3.22 -11.64
C VAL A 64 -6.87 3.29 -11.10
N TYR A 65 -7.17 4.21 -10.20
CA TYR A 65 -8.46 4.30 -9.53
C TYR A 65 -9.63 4.40 -10.52
N GLY A 66 -10.66 3.58 -10.31
CA GLY A 66 -11.84 3.53 -11.20
C GLY A 66 -11.61 2.81 -12.54
N THR A 67 -10.40 2.32 -12.82
CA THR A 67 -10.11 1.52 -14.03
C THR A 67 -10.35 0.02 -13.79
N PRO A 68 -10.38 -0.81 -14.86
CA PRO A 68 -10.42 -2.26 -14.70
C PRO A 68 -9.25 -2.82 -13.88
N VAL A 69 -8.06 -2.19 -13.96
CA VAL A 69 -6.88 -2.56 -13.15
C VAL A 69 -7.17 -2.42 -11.66
N PHE A 70 -7.83 -1.36 -11.23
CA PHE A 70 -8.20 -1.19 -9.83
C PHE A 70 -9.20 -2.25 -9.36
N THR A 71 -10.15 -2.63 -10.23
CA THR A 71 -11.07 -3.73 -9.94
C THR A 71 -10.33 -5.06 -9.78
N GLU A 72 -9.31 -5.30 -10.59
CA GLU A 72 -8.45 -6.49 -10.49
C GLU A 72 -7.65 -6.49 -9.18
N ILE A 73 -7.03 -5.36 -8.81
CA ILE A 73 -6.33 -5.22 -7.54
C ILE A 73 -7.26 -5.52 -6.36
N ILE A 74 -8.50 -5.00 -6.35
CA ILE A 74 -9.50 -5.30 -5.31
C ILE A 74 -9.76 -6.81 -5.22
N LYS A 75 -9.98 -7.47 -6.35
CA LYS A 75 -10.24 -8.92 -6.39
C LYS A 75 -9.05 -9.71 -5.85
N ASN A 76 -7.84 -9.33 -6.24
CA ASN A 76 -6.60 -9.96 -5.76
C ASN A 76 -6.45 -9.78 -4.25
N CYS A 77 -6.73 -8.59 -3.71
CA CYS A 77 -6.73 -8.34 -2.26
C CYS A 77 -7.66 -9.29 -1.52
N MET A 78 -8.89 -9.45 -2.02
CA MET A 78 -9.92 -10.26 -1.37
C MET A 78 -9.65 -11.77 -1.49
N ALA A 79 -8.99 -12.19 -2.57
CA ALA A 79 -8.66 -13.58 -2.86
C ALA A 79 -7.36 -14.06 -2.19
N GLN A 80 -6.57 -13.15 -1.61
CA GLN A 80 -5.34 -13.52 -0.93
C GLN A 80 -5.66 -14.30 0.35
N ASP A 81 -5.38 -15.60 0.32
CA ASP A 81 -5.40 -16.46 1.50
C ASP A 81 -4.16 -16.18 2.37
N LEU A 82 -4.39 -16.13 3.68
CA LEU A 82 -3.36 -15.95 4.73
C LEU A 82 -2.99 -17.28 5.36
#